data_AF-I3TR64-F1
#
_entry.id   AF-I3TR64-F1
#
_cell.length_a   1.000
_cell.length_b   1.000
_cell.length_c   1.000
_cell.angle_alpha   90.00
_cell.angle_beta   90.00
_cell.angle_gamma   90.00
#
_symmetry.space_group_name_H-M   'P 1'
#
loop_
_entity.id
_entity.type
_entity.pdbx_description
1 polymer ?
#
loop_
_entity_poly.entity_id
_entity_poly.type
_entity_poly.pdbx_seq_one_letter_code
_entity_poly.pdbx_strand_id
1 'polypeptide(L)'
;MVRNDPPLYYERHIFVCTNERPEGHPRGCCEAGGATKLRNYMKARAKEMGLKGVRVNNSGCLDRCELGPTLVIYPEGVWYGYRSTDDIDEILTTHVAEGGRVDRLMLKPGDDEIAKADIAERRAAEKAARAAASGG
;
A
#
# COMPACT_ATOMS: atom_id res chain seq x y z
N MET A 1 -25.60 -13.09 -9.50
CA MET A 1 -26.24 -12.09 -8.62
C MET A 1 -27.03 -12.83 -7.56
N VAL A 2 -26.53 -12.82 -6.33
CA VAL A 2 -27.16 -13.50 -5.18
C VAL A 2 -28.35 -12.63 -4.77
N ARG A 3 -29.56 -13.12 -4.99
CA ARG A 3 -30.80 -12.33 -4.93
C ARG A 3 -31.37 -12.17 -3.50
N ASN A 4 -30.58 -12.43 -2.46
CA ASN A 4 -31.07 -12.39 -1.07
C ASN A 4 -30.01 -12.01 -0.01
N ASP A 5 -28.94 -11.31 -0.39
CA ASP A 5 -27.96 -10.87 0.60
C ASP A 5 -28.50 -9.68 1.42
N PRO A 6 -28.20 -9.59 2.73
CA PRO A 6 -28.57 -8.44 3.53
C PRO A 6 -27.82 -7.17 3.07
N PRO A 7 -28.29 -5.97 3.46
CA PRO A 7 -27.56 -4.73 3.20
C PRO A 7 -26.11 -4.80 3.69
N LEU A 8 -25.21 -4.16 2.96
CA LEU A 8 -23.79 -4.10 3.32
C LEU A 8 -23.60 -3.31 4.62
N TYR A 9 -22.77 -3.82 5.52
CA TYR A 9 -22.31 -3.04 6.69
C TYR A 9 -21.39 -1.89 6.27
N TYR A 10 -20.60 -2.10 5.21
CA TYR A 10 -19.71 -1.11 4.62
C TYR A 10 -19.77 -1.24 3.10
N GLU A 11 -19.93 -0.10 2.43
CA GLU A 11 -19.84 0.03 0.98
C GLU A 11 -18.41 -0.20 0.49
N ARG A 12 -17.41 0.22 1.30
CA ARG A 12 -15.99 0.06 0.98
C ARG A 12 -15.16 -0.51 2.13
N HIS A 13 -14.33 -1.48 1.79
CA HIS A 13 -13.28 -2.00 2.66
C HIS A 13 -11.92 -1.57 2.14
N ILE A 14 -11.19 -0.80 2.94
CA ILE A 14 -9.80 -0.43 2.65
C ILE A 14 -8.91 -1.35 3.48
N PHE A 15 -8.18 -2.26 2.83
CA PHE A 15 -7.19 -3.11 3.49
C PHE A 15 -5.81 -2.49 3.35
N VAL A 16 -5.25 -2.07 4.48
CA VAL A 16 -3.92 -1.46 4.54
C VAL A 16 -2.95 -2.48 5.10
N CYS A 17 -1.91 -2.81 4.33
CA CYS A 17 -0.89 -3.77 4.75
C CYS A 17 -0.02 -3.17 5.85
N THR A 18 -0.07 -3.73 7.05
CA THR A 18 0.86 -3.37 8.15
C THR A 18 1.81 -4.51 8.48
N ASN A 19 2.11 -5.38 7.50
CA ASN A 19 3.00 -6.49 7.72
C ASN A 19 4.41 -6.01 8.10
N GLU A 20 4.95 -6.57 9.17
CA GLU A 20 6.30 -6.36 9.66
C GLU A 20 7.17 -7.60 9.36
N ARG A 21 8.46 -7.39 9.12
CA ARG A 21 9.48 -8.43 8.97
C ARG A 21 10.77 -7.96 9.65
N PRO A 22 11.69 -8.87 9.99
CA PRO A 22 13.01 -8.50 10.50
C PRO A 22 13.72 -7.50 9.57
N GLU A 23 14.51 -6.62 10.16
CA GLU A 23 15.36 -5.68 9.44
C GLU A 23 16.26 -6.43 8.43
N GLY A 24 16.46 -5.84 7.25
CA GLY A 24 17.27 -6.43 6.19
C GLY A 24 16.61 -7.57 5.41
N HIS A 25 15.34 -7.92 5.68
CA HIS A 25 14.63 -8.92 4.88
C HIS A 25 14.64 -8.52 3.38
N PRO A 26 14.99 -9.43 2.44
CA PRO A 26 15.27 -9.08 1.05
C PRO A 26 14.08 -8.51 0.28
N ARG A 27 12.85 -8.75 0.73
CA ARG A 27 11.64 -8.15 0.14
C ARG A 27 11.18 -6.86 0.83
N GLY A 28 11.85 -6.43 1.90
CA GLY A 28 11.33 -5.40 2.80
C GLY A 28 10.00 -5.79 3.44
N CYS A 29 9.28 -4.80 3.96
CA CYS A 29 7.91 -4.93 4.45
C CYS A 29 7.23 -3.55 4.51
N CYS A 30 5.90 -3.51 4.61
CA CYS A 30 5.17 -2.24 4.65
C CYS A 30 5.40 -1.49 5.96
N GLU A 31 5.60 -2.20 7.08
CA GLU A 31 5.86 -1.53 8.36
C GLU A 31 7.18 -0.75 8.37
N ALA A 32 8.20 -1.20 7.65
CA ALA A 32 9.45 -0.44 7.46
C ALA A 32 9.21 0.95 6.80
N GLY A 33 8.08 1.11 6.08
CA GLY A 33 7.62 2.39 5.53
C GLY A 33 6.61 3.12 6.43
N GLY A 34 6.47 2.74 7.70
CA GLY A 34 5.56 3.38 8.66
C GLY A 34 4.07 3.07 8.43
N ALA A 35 3.75 1.89 7.86
CA ALA A 35 2.39 1.56 7.45
C ALA A 35 1.37 1.62 8.59
N THR A 36 1.68 1.16 9.81
CA THR A 36 0.77 1.24 10.95
C THR A 36 0.41 2.69 11.30
N LYS A 37 1.41 3.59 11.33
CA LYS A 37 1.20 5.02 11.60
C LYS A 37 0.28 5.64 10.55
N LEU A 38 0.58 5.39 9.27
CA LEU A 38 -0.19 5.92 8.14
C LEU A 38 -1.62 5.34 8.10
N ARG A 39 -1.79 4.05 8.37
CA ARG A 39 -3.09 3.38 8.50
C ARG A 39 -3.94 3.99 9.61
N ASN A 40 -3.33 4.31 10.76
CA ASN A 40 -4.01 4.94 11.88
C ASN A 40 -4.46 6.36 11.53
N TYR A 41 -3.61 7.12 10.84
CA TYR A 41 -3.97 8.41 10.28
C TYR A 41 -5.15 8.30 9.32
N MET A 42 -5.11 7.39 8.33
CA MET A 42 -6.22 7.17 7.39
C MET A 42 -7.55 6.87 8.10
N LYS A 43 -7.52 6.04 9.15
CA LYS A 43 -8.72 5.73 9.94
C LYS A 43 -9.27 6.98 10.64
N ALA A 44 -8.41 7.77 11.28
CA ALA A 44 -8.83 9.00 11.97
C ALA A 44 -9.38 10.02 10.96
N ARG A 45 -8.67 10.21 9.85
CA ARG A 45 -9.01 11.17 8.82
C ARG A 45 -10.32 10.85 8.12
N ALA A 46 -10.57 9.59 7.77
CA ALA A 46 -11.86 9.17 7.20
C ALA A 46 -13.04 9.46 8.14
N LYS A 47 -12.83 9.34 9.46
CA LYS A 47 -13.84 9.70 10.46
C LYS A 47 -14.03 11.22 10.54
N GLU A 48 -12.96 12.00 10.53
CA GLU A 48 -13.01 13.48 10.56
C GLU A 48 -13.74 14.05 9.33
N MET A 49 -13.51 13.47 8.15
CA MET A 49 -14.19 13.84 6.91
C MET A 49 -15.67 13.41 6.88
N GLY A 50 -16.14 12.64 7.88
CA GLY A 50 -17.51 12.15 7.94
C GLY A 50 -17.85 11.10 6.89
N LEU A 51 -16.86 10.37 6.36
CA LEU A 51 -17.08 9.34 5.35
C LEU A 51 -17.87 8.17 5.95
N LYS A 52 -19.07 7.93 5.42
CA LYS A 52 -19.98 6.84 5.84
C LYS A 52 -19.77 5.61 4.97
N GLY A 53 -20.08 4.43 5.51
CA GLY A 53 -19.99 3.17 4.76
C GLY A 53 -18.56 2.71 4.45
N VAL A 54 -17.54 3.24 5.13
CA VAL A 54 -16.13 2.90 4.87
C VAL A 54 -15.48 2.27 6.10
N ARG A 55 -14.75 1.18 5.89
CA ARG A 55 -13.95 0.53 6.93
C ARG A 55 -12.47 0.45 6.56
N VAL A 56 -11.63 1.14 7.33
CA VAL A 56 -10.15 1.04 7.23
C VAL A 56 -9.64 -0.14 8.07
N ASN A 57 -9.33 -1.24 7.42
CA ASN A 57 -8.86 -2.49 8.01
C ASN A 57 -7.33 -2.57 8.07
N ASN A 58 -6.84 -3.38 9.00
CA ASN A 58 -5.49 -3.89 8.94
C ASN A 58 -5.48 -5.18 8.08
N SER A 59 -4.44 -5.40 7.28
CA SER A 59 -4.14 -6.67 6.66
C SER A 59 -2.70 -7.11 6.94
N GLY A 60 -2.48 -8.43 6.86
CA GLY A 60 -1.14 -8.99 6.68
C GLY A 60 -0.57 -8.67 5.29
N CYS A 61 0.51 -9.35 4.93
CA CYS A 61 1.19 -9.18 3.64
C CYS A 61 0.21 -9.36 2.46
N LEU A 62 0.14 -8.36 1.59
CA LEU A 62 -0.65 -8.38 0.35
C LEU A 62 0.18 -8.79 -0.89
N ASP A 63 1.38 -9.33 -0.65
CA ASP A 63 2.32 -9.85 -1.66
C ASP A 63 2.83 -8.81 -2.69
N ARG A 64 2.83 -7.53 -2.33
CA ARG A 64 3.39 -6.43 -3.13
C ARG A 64 4.45 -5.65 -2.35
N CYS A 65 5.33 -6.38 -1.67
CA CYS A 65 6.26 -5.79 -0.69
C CYS A 65 7.20 -4.76 -1.29
N GLU A 66 7.64 -4.97 -2.53
CA GLU A 66 8.55 -4.09 -3.26
C GLU A 66 7.94 -2.73 -3.61
N LEU A 67 6.61 -2.65 -3.57
CA LEU A 67 5.82 -1.43 -3.81
C LEU A 67 5.35 -0.78 -2.50
N GLY A 68 5.66 -1.41 -1.36
CA GLY A 68 5.16 -1.06 -0.03
C GLY A 68 5.57 0.34 0.46
N PRO A 69 4.77 0.99 1.32
CA PRO A 69 3.46 0.55 1.81
C PRO A 69 2.37 0.48 0.73
N THR A 70 1.48 -0.52 0.85
CA THR A 70 0.39 -0.76 -0.12
C THR A 70 -0.96 -0.93 0.57
N LEU A 71 -2.03 -0.50 -0.09
CA LEU A 71 -3.40 -0.79 0.29
C LEU A 71 -4.27 -1.18 -0.91
N VAL A 72 -5.40 -1.83 -0.66
CA VAL A 72 -6.42 -2.16 -1.66
C VAL A 72 -7.80 -1.74 -1.18
N ILE A 73 -8.61 -1.20 -2.09
CA ILE A 73 -10.00 -0.80 -1.84
C ILE A 73 -10.94 -1.76 -2.58
N TYR A 74 -11.80 -2.42 -1.82
CA TYR A 74 -12.90 -3.25 -2.34
C TYR A 74 -14.25 -2.54 -2.20
N PRO A 75 -15.21 -2.80 -3.10
CA PRO A 75 -15.24 -3.89 -4.09
C PRO A 75 -14.48 -3.64 -5.39
N GLU A 76 -14.00 -2.42 -5.65
CA GLU A 76 -13.39 -2.07 -6.94
C GLU A 76 -12.06 -2.79 -7.22
N GLY A 77 -11.38 -3.30 -6.19
CA GLY A 77 -10.12 -4.03 -6.31
C GLY A 77 -8.95 -3.12 -6.73
N VAL A 78 -9.01 -1.84 -6.38
CA VAL A 78 -8.00 -0.83 -6.78
C VAL A 78 -6.89 -0.78 -5.74
N TRP A 79 -5.64 -0.82 -6.22
CA TRP A 79 -4.45 -0.85 -5.39
C TRP A 79 -3.72 0.49 -5.41
N TYR A 80 -3.22 0.90 -4.25
CA TYR A 80 -2.40 2.10 -4.10
C TYR A 80 -1.10 1.81 -3.39
N GLY A 81 -0.02 2.41 -3.88
CA GLY A 81 1.18 2.70 -3.11
C GLY A 81 1.08 4.10 -2.52
N TYR A 82 1.51 4.29 -1.27
CA TYR A 82 1.46 5.59 -0.61
C TYR A 82 2.67 5.76 0.32
N ARG A 83 3.08 7.01 0.56
CA ARG A 83 4.29 7.34 1.33
C ARG A 83 4.04 8.41 2.40
N SER A 84 2.94 9.16 2.33
CA SER A 84 2.66 10.27 3.22
C SER A 84 1.19 10.34 3.68
N THR A 85 0.92 11.26 4.61
CA THR A 85 -0.45 11.65 4.97
C THR A 85 -1.16 12.35 3.82
N ASP A 86 -0.44 13.10 2.98
CA ASP A 86 -1.03 13.81 1.84
C ASP A 86 -1.52 12.83 0.76
N ASP A 87 -0.78 11.74 0.53
CA ASP A 87 -1.22 10.65 -0.34
C ASP A 87 -2.53 10.02 0.18
N ILE A 88 -2.66 9.91 1.51
CA ILE A 88 -3.86 9.37 2.16
C ILE A 88 -5.04 10.34 2.01
N ASP A 89 -4.81 11.63 2.25
CA ASP A 89 -5.82 12.67 2.06
C ASP A 89 -6.35 12.67 0.62
N GLU A 90 -5.46 12.54 -0.38
CA GLU A 90 -5.83 12.49 -1.78
C GLU A 90 -6.63 11.22 -2.13
N ILE A 91 -6.23 10.04 -1.60
CA ILE A 91 -6.99 8.78 -1.78
C ILE A 91 -8.38 8.89 -1.14
N LEU A 92 -8.48 9.38 0.09
CA LEU A 92 -9.76 9.51 0.78
C LEU A 92 -10.69 10.51 0.08
N THR A 93 -10.15 11.62 -0.42
CA THR A 93 -10.94 12.63 -1.12
C THR A 93 -11.34 12.14 -2.51
N THR A 94 -10.35 11.88 -3.37
CA THR A 94 -10.59 11.59 -4.79
C THR A 94 -11.27 10.24 -4.99
N HIS A 95 -10.81 9.18 -4.32
CA HIS A 95 -11.39 7.85 -4.52
C HIS A 95 -12.62 7.66 -3.65
N VAL A 96 -12.48 7.84 -2.34
CA VAL A 96 -13.50 7.37 -1.40
C VAL A 96 -14.70 8.31 -1.33
N ALA A 97 -14.46 9.63 -1.32
CA ALA A 97 -15.53 10.63 -1.26
C ALA A 97 -16.12 10.93 -2.66
N GLU A 98 -15.27 11.09 -3.67
CA GLU A 98 -15.69 11.55 -5.00
C GLU A 98 -15.87 10.42 -6.03
N GLY A 99 -15.37 9.21 -5.75
CA GLY A 99 -15.49 8.04 -6.64
C GLY A 99 -14.46 7.99 -7.79
N GLY A 100 -13.54 8.96 -7.87
CA GLY A 100 -12.47 9.04 -8.85
C GLY A 100 -11.26 8.13 -8.56
N ARG A 101 -10.13 8.39 -9.21
CA ARG A 101 -8.88 7.60 -9.08
C ARG A 101 -7.66 8.52 -9.00
N VAL A 102 -6.76 8.20 -8.07
CA VAL A 102 -5.46 8.89 -7.93
C VAL A 102 -4.41 8.17 -8.78
N ASP A 103 -4.39 8.43 -10.08
CA ASP A 103 -3.59 7.64 -11.04
C ASP A 103 -2.10 7.57 -10.70
N ARG A 104 -1.52 8.65 -10.15
CA ARG A 104 -0.09 8.71 -9.76
C ARG A 104 0.27 7.72 -8.63
N LEU A 105 -0.71 7.30 -7.83
CA LEU A 105 -0.52 6.39 -6.70
C LEU A 105 -0.99 4.96 -7.03
N MET A 106 -1.69 4.76 -8.14
CA MET A 106 -2.26 3.46 -8.48
C MET A 106 -1.17 2.46 -8.85
N LEU A 107 -1.27 1.26 -8.27
CA LEU A 107 -0.45 0.12 -8.66
C LEU A 107 -1.12 -0.63 -9.80
N LYS A 108 -0.31 -1.00 -10.79
CA LYS A 108 -0.72 -1.74 -11.98
C LYS A 108 -0.12 -3.15 -11.95
N PRO A 109 -0.79 -4.12 -12.59
CA PRO A 109 -0.17 -5.43 -12.82
C PRO A 109 1.19 -5.26 -13.52
N GLY A 110 2.23 -5.91 -12.99
CA GLY A 110 3.60 -5.83 -13.50
C GLY A 110 4.51 -4.82 -12.79
N ASP A 111 3.97 -3.85 -12.04
CA ASP A 111 4.79 -2.88 -11.30
C ASP A 111 5.71 -3.57 -10.29
N ASP A 112 5.27 -4.68 -9.70
CA ASP A 112 6.07 -5.43 -8.74
C ASP A 112 7.22 -6.19 -9.40
N GLU A 113 7.06 -6.62 -10.66
CA GLU A 113 8.15 -7.23 -11.43
C GLU A 113 9.21 -6.19 -11.80
N ILE A 114 8.78 -5.00 -12.23
CA ILE A 114 9.68 -3.87 -12.50
C ILE A 114 10.45 -3.50 -11.23
N ALA A 115 9.75 -3.34 -10.10
CA ALA A 115 10.38 -3.00 -8.83
C ALA A 115 11.37 -4.09 -8.36
N LYS A 116 11.05 -5.37 -8.54
CA LYS A 116 11.98 -6.48 -8.23
C LYS A 116 13.25 -6.41 -9.09
N ALA A 117 13.12 -6.13 -10.39
CA ALA A 117 14.26 -5.97 -11.29
C ALA A 117 15.17 -4.81 -10.84
N ASP A 118 14.59 -3.64 -10.56
CA ASP A 118 15.33 -2.46 -10.10
C ASP A 118 16.05 -2.70 -8.76
N ILE A 119 15.39 -3.40 -7.84
CA ILE A 119 16.00 -3.79 -6.55
C ILE A 119 17.17 -4.76 -6.78
N ALA A 120 17.00 -5.74 -7.67
CA ALA A 120 18.06 -6.71 -7.99
C ALA A 120 19.29 -6.03 -8.61
N GLU A 121 19.07 -5.10 -9.54
CA GLU A 121 20.15 -4.34 -10.19
C GLU A 121 20.93 -3.49 -9.18
N ARG A 122 20.23 -2.73 -8.32
CA ARG A 122 20.87 -1.93 -7.27
C ARG A 122 21.72 -2.78 -6.32
N ARG A 123 21.20 -3.93 -5.89
CA ARG A 123 21.94 -4.87 -5.04
C ARG A 123 23.17 -5.46 -5.72
N ALA A 124 23.06 -5.76 -7.03
CA ALA A 124 24.21 -6.23 -7.80
C ALA A 124 25.29 -5.15 -7.89
N ALA A 125 24.90 -3.89 -8.14
CA ALA A 125 25.80 -2.75 -8.19
C ALA A 125 26.50 -2.49 -6.83
N GLU A 126 25.76 -2.51 -5.72
CA GLU A 126 26.29 -2.37 -4.37
C GLU A 126 27.29 -3.48 -4.03
N LYS A 127 26.98 -4.73 -4.38
CA LYS A 127 27.87 -5.88 -4.17
C LYS A 127 29.17 -5.73 -4.98
N ALA A 128 29.08 -5.30 -6.24
CA ALA A 128 30.24 -5.04 -7.08
C ALA A 128 31.12 -3.92 -6.52
N ALA A 129 30.51 -2.81 -6.08
CA ALA A 129 31.22 -1.69 -5.46
C ALA A 129 31.94 -2.12 -4.17
N ARG A 130 31.29 -2.93 -3.32
CA ARG A 130 31.90 -3.45 -2.09
C ARG A 130 33.08 -4.38 -2.37
N ALA A 131 32.96 -5.25 -3.39
CA ALA A 131 34.05 -6.14 -3.80
C ALA A 131 35.28 -5.35 -4.28
N ALA A 132 35.06 -4.28 -5.04
CA ALA A 132 36.13 -3.38 -5.49
C ALA A 132 36.81 -2.64 -4.32
N ALA A 133 36.06 -2.28 -3.27
CA ALA A 133 36.60 -1.59 -2.08
C ALA A 133 37.36 -2.53 -1.11
N SER A 134 37.12 -3.84 -1.16
CA SER A 134 37.79 -4.83 -0.31
C SER A 134 39.08 -5.43 -0.90
N GLY A 135 39.42 -5.06 -2.14
CA GLY A 135 40.57 -5.60 -2.89
C GLY A 135 41.79 -4.67 -2.96
N GLY A 136 41.85 -3.62 -2.14
CA GLY A 136 42.97 -2.68 -2.04
C GLY A 136 43.74 -2.80 -0.74
#